data_AF-A0A0N4WKE0-F1
#
_entry.id   AF-A0A0N4WKE0-F1
#
_cell.length_a   1.000
_cell.length_b   1.000
_cell.length_c   1.000
_cell.angle_alpha   90.00
_cell.angle_beta   90.00
_cell.angle_gamma   90.00
#
_symmetry.space_group_name_H-M   'P 1'
#
loop_
_entity.id
_entity.type
_entity.pdbx_description
1 polymer ?
#
loop_
_entity_poly.entity_id
_entity_poly.type
_entity_poly.pdbx_seq_one_letter_code
_entity_poly.pdbx_strand_id
1 'polypeptide(L)'
;MSDNPGFRQDMPPPGGYRSFNYGRTFPKLVWRPGLVVAAVFGATVAGTFQTFAARKARVTEKFEDVDINNAMEPFLIAERDRSWLKLLRKTRDLEDEVMKDVPGWKTGTWYGEPVYFTLGDKWWDPAYFEIFAHSEHGQWAKEHTWRHHSDYSAPKFYDKWIPASIAKYIW
;
A
#
# COMPACT_ATOMS: atom_id res chain seq x y z
N MET A 1 -43.09 -53.59 -79.30
CA MET A 1 -43.12 -54.46 -78.10
C MET A 1 -42.25 -53.79 -77.07
N SER A 2 -42.69 -53.36 -75.90
CA SER A 2 -43.97 -53.46 -75.17
C SER A 2 -43.90 -52.34 -74.13
N ASP A 3 -44.89 -51.45 -74.11
CA ASP A 3 -45.03 -50.42 -73.09
C ASP A 3 -45.50 -51.11 -71.80
N ASN A 4 -44.54 -51.53 -70.98
CA ASN A 4 -44.80 -52.09 -69.66
C ASN A 4 -44.80 -50.89 -68.71
N PRO A 5 -45.87 -50.58 -67.95
CA PRO A 5 -45.85 -49.54 -66.93
C PRO A 5 -45.00 -50.04 -65.74
N GLY A 6 -43.71 -50.26 -66.01
CA GLY A 6 -42.73 -50.80 -65.10
C GLY A 6 -42.39 -49.75 -64.05
N PHE A 7 -42.30 -50.22 -62.81
CA PHE A 7 -41.86 -49.43 -61.66
C PHE A 7 -40.70 -48.49 -62.04
N ARG A 8 -40.91 -47.17 -61.91
CA ARG A 8 -39.81 -46.20 -61.89
C ARG A 8 -39.08 -46.37 -60.56
N GLN A 9 -38.10 -47.26 -60.56
CA GLN A 9 -37.19 -47.41 -59.44
C GLN A 9 -36.24 -46.22 -59.41
N ASP A 10 -36.07 -45.62 -58.23
CA ASP A 10 -35.10 -44.54 -58.05
C ASP A 10 -33.70 -45.17 -58.13
N MET A 11 -32.96 -44.82 -59.18
CA MET A 11 -31.63 -45.37 -59.47
C MET A 11 -30.59 -44.27 -59.39
N PRO A 12 -29.35 -44.59 -58.98
CA PRO A 12 -28.26 -43.62 -59.09
C PRO A 12 -28.12 -43.16 -60.55
N PRO A 13 -27.73 -41.91 -60.79
CA PRO A 13 -27.55 -41.39 -62.14
C PRO A 13 -26.53 -42.25 -62.91
N PRO A 14 -26.68 -42.38 -64.24
CA PRO A 14 -25.70 -43.10 -65.06
C PRO A 14 -24.34 -42.42 -64.92
N GLY A 15 -23.37 -43.12 -64.33
CA GLY A 15 -22.05 -42.57 -63.96
C GLY A 15 -21.77 -42.50 -62.45
N GLY A 16 -22.77 -42.75 -61.61
CA GLY A 16 -22.64 -42.76 -60.14
C GLY A 16 -22.67 -41.36 -59.50
N TYR A 17 -22.74 -41.33 -58.18
CA TYR A 17 -22.65 -40.08 -57.41
C TYR A 17 -21.20 -39.59 -57.34
N ARG A 18 -21.01 -38.28 -57.12
CA ARG A 18 -19.68 -37.72 -56.87
C ARG A 18 -18.97 -38.47 -55.74
N SER A 19 -17.65 -38.65 -55.85
CA SER A 19 -16.86 -39.12 -54.73
C SER A 19 -17.00 -38.15 -53.56
N PHE A 20 -17.30 -38.67 -52.38
CA PHE A 20 -17.35 -37.89 -51.16
C PHE A 20 -16.06 -38.14 -50.37
N ASN A 21 -15.50 -37.09 -49.80
CA ASN A 21 -14.35 -37.25 -48.92
C ASN A 21 -14.84 -37.82 -47.59
N TYR A 22 -14.48 -39.08 -47.31
CA TYR A 22 -14.74 -39.74 -46.03
C TYR A 22 -13.58 -39.59 -45.05
N GLY A 23 -12.43 -39.07 -45.52
CA GLY A 23 -11.25 -38.83 -44.69
C GLY A 23 -11.43 -37.62 -43.78
N ARG A 24 -10.80 -37.67 -42.60
CA ARG A 24 -10.82 -36.56 -41.64
C ARG A 24 -9.98 -35.39 -42.15
N THR A 25 -10.61 -34.24 -42.39
CA THR A 25 -9.91 -33.00 -42.78
C THR A 25 -9.66 -32.12 -41.56
N PHE A 26 -8.39 -31.95 -41.17
CA PHE A 26 -8.03 -31.03 -40.10
C PHE A 26 -7.93 -29.59 -40.64
N PRO A 27 -8.46 -28.59 -39.91
CA PRO A 27 -8.30 -27.20 -40.30
C PRO A 27 -6.84 -26.77 -40.14
N LYS A 28 -6.36 -25.91 -41.04
CA LYS A 28 -5.03 -25.30 -40.90
C LYS A 28 -5.04 -24.35 -39.70
N LEU A 29 -4.13 -24.58 -38.75
CA LEU A 29 -3.94 -23.72 -37.59
C LEU A 29 -3.18 -22.46 -37.99
N VAL A 30 -3.82 -21.30 -37.82
CA VAL A 30 -3.19 -19.99 -38.06
C VAL A 30 -2.14 -19.69 -36.99
N TRP A 31 -2.42 -20.05 -35.75
CA TRP A 31 -1.52 -19.91 -34.60
C TRP A 31 -0.60 -21.12 -34.46
N ARG A 32 0.47 -21.11 -35.25
CA ARG A 32 1.55 -22.09 -35.08
C ARG A 32 2.36 -21.79 -33.81
N PRO A 33 2.87 -22.80 -33.10
CA PRO A 33 3.63 -22.59 -31.85
C PRO A 33 4.76 -21.56 -31.98
N GLY A 34 5.54 -21.61 -33.08
CA GLY A 34 6.61 -20.64 -33.32
C GLY A 34 6.12 -19.20 -33.49
N LEU A 35 4.95 -19.01 -34.12
CA LEU A 35 4.36 -17.68 -34.32
C LEU A 35 3.82 -17.11 -32.99
N VAL A 36 3.24 -17.95 -32.15
CA VAL A 36 2.80 -17.56 -30.80
C VAL A 36 4.00 -17.13 -29.95
N VAL A 37 5.07 -17.92 -29.95
CA VAL A 37 6.31 -17.59 -29.21
C VAL A 37 6.91 -16.27 -29.72
N ALA A 38 7.00 -16.08 -31.04
CA ALA A 38 7.51 -14.84 -31.62
C ALA A 38 6.65 -13.63 -31.26
N ALA A 39 5.32 -13.77 -31.27
CA ALA A 39 4.40 -12.69 -30.89
C ALA A 39 4.55 -12.31 -29.41
N VAL A 40 4.61 -13.29 -28.51
CA VAL A 40 4.82 -13.06 -27.08
C VAL A 40 6.19 -12.42 -26.82
N PHE A 41 7.24 -12.91 -27.48
CA PHE A 41 8.56 -12.32 -27.38
C PHE A 41 8.58 -10.86 -27.86
N GLY A 42 8.00 -10.58 -29.02
CA GLY A 42 7.90 -9.21 -29.55
C GLY A 42 7.13 -8.27 -28.62
N ALA A 43 5.99 -8.72 -28.07
CA ALA A 43 5.23 -7.96 -27.09
C ALA A 43 6.02 -7.70 -25.80
N THR A 44 6.79 -8.69 -25.34
CA THR A 44 7.62 -8.57 -24.13
C THR A 44 8.78 -7.59 -24.35
N VAL A 45 9.45 -7.63 -25.51
CA VAL A 45 10.53 -6.68 -25.85
C VAL A 45 9.99 -5.25 -25.96
N ALA A 46 8.84 -5.06 -26.62
CA ALA A 46 8.19 -3.75 -26.70
C ALA A 46 7.78 -3.22 -25.31
N GLY A 47 7.18 -4.08 -24.48
CA GLY A 47 6.78 -3.74 -23.12
C GLY A 47 7.98 -3.40 -22.23
N THR A 48 9.06 -4.17 -22.29
CA THR A 48 10.28 -3.87 -21.51
C THR A 48 10.89 -2.53 -21.94
N PHE A 49 10.97 -2.25 -23.24
CA PHE A 49 11.44 -0.94 -23.72
C PHE A 49 10.59 0.23 -23.20
N GLN A 50 9.26 0.11 -23.29
CA GLN A 50 8.35 1.15 -22.79
C GLN A 50 8.46 1.33 -21.27
N THR A 51 8.58 0.24 -20.51
CA THR A 51 8.73 0.33 -19.04
C THR A 51 10.03 1.00 -18.63
N PHE A 52 11.14 0.78 -19.37
CA PHE A 52 12.39 1.51 -19.14
C PHE A 52 12.24 3.01 -19.39
N ALA A 53 11.56 3.39 -20.47
CA ALA A 53 11.27 4.80 -20.76
C ALA A 53 10.41 5.44 -19.66
N ALA A 54 9.31 4.77 -19.25
CA ALA A 54 8.42 5.25 -18.19
C ALA A 54 9.09 5.27 -16.80
N ARG A 55 10.06 4.39 -16.54
CA ARG A 55 10.83 4.39 -15.30
C ARG A 55 11.62 5.69 -15.14
N LYS A 56 12.18 6.23 -16.23
CA LYS A 56 12.94 7.48 -16.16
C LYS A 56 12.06 8.65 -15.67
N ALA A 57 10.84 8.77 -16.21
CA ALA A 57 9.88 9.79 -15.78
C ALA A 57 9.45 9.62 -14.30
N ARG A 58 9.17 8.39 -13.87
CA ARG A 58 8.81 8.13 -12.46
C ARG A 58 9.97 8.43 -11.49
N VAL A 59 11.21 8.21 -11.92
CA VAL A 59 12.38 8.54 -11.10
C VAL A 59 12.55 10.06 -10.98
N THR A 60 12.30 10.82 -12.05
CA THR A 60 12.34 12.29 -11.98
C THR A 60 11.23 12.85 -11.09
N GLU A 61 10.00 12.35 -11.22
CA GLU A 61 8.89 12.71 -10.32
C GLU A 61 9.23 12.39 -8.86
N LYS A 62 9.79 11.20 -8.61
CA LYS A 62 10.18 10.83 -7.25
C LYS A 62 11.31 11.71 -6.70
N PHE A 63 12.21 12.17 -7.56
CA PHE A 63 13.27 13.10 -7.15
C PHE A 63 12.69 14.45 -6.75
N GLU A 64 11.74 14.98 -7.53
CA GLU A 64 11.01 16.21 -7.19
C GLU A 64 10.26 16.09 -5.86
N ASP A 65 9.55 14.98 -5.63
CA ASP A 65 8.89 14.72 -4.35
C ASP A 65 9.87 14.71 -3.16
N VAL A 66 11.03 14.07 -3.34
CA VAL A 66 12.07 14.00 -2.28
C VAL A 66 12.67 15.38 -2.03
N ASP A 67 12.91 16.17 -3.08
CA ASP A 67 13.46 17.52 -2.94
C ASP A 67 12.49 18.45 -2.20
N ILE A 68 11.19 18.37 -2.51
CA ILE A 68 10.15 19.10 -1.77
C ILE A 68 10.12 18.68 -0.29
N ASN A 69 10.21 17.38 -0.01
CA ASN A 69 10.25 16.89 1.38
C ASN A 69 11.50 17.40 2.11
N ASN A 70 12.68 17.34 1.49
CA ASN A 70 13.93 17.84 2.08
C ASN A 70 13.87 19.35 2.35
N ALA A 71 13.23 20.12 1.46
CA ALA A 71 13.05 21.56 1.65
C ALA A 71 12.13 21.88 2.85
N MET A 72 11.11 21.05 3.09
CA MET A 72 10.15 21.22 4.19
C MET A 72 10.62 20.61 5.52
N GLU A 73 11.47 19.58 5.47
CA GLU A 73 11.99 18.85 6.62
C GLU A 73 12.51 19.73 7.76
N PRO A 74 13.36 20.76 7.55
CA PRO A 74 13.87 21.58 8.66
C PRO A 74 12.77 22.33 9.41
N PHE A 75 11.70 22.74 8.73
CA PHE A 75 10.56 23.40 9.39
C PHE A 75 9.75 22.40 10.22
N LEU A 76 9.44 21.24 9.64
CA LEU A 76 8.67 20.19 10.31
C LEU A 76 9.41 19.63 11.53
N ILE A 77 10.72 19.42 11.41
CA ILE A 77 11.56 18.98 12.53
C ILE A 77 11.60 20.06 13.61
N ALA A 78 11.78 21.34 13.26
CA ALA A 78 11.80 22.41 14.25
C ALA A 78 10.46 22.55 15.00
N GLU A 79 9.33 22.42 14.32
CA GLU A 79 8.00 22.42 14.94
C GLU A 79 7.80 21.22 15.87
N ARG A 80 8.17 20.02 15.40
CA ARG A 80 8.14 18.80 16.19
C ARG A 80 9.00 18.93 17.45
N ASP A 81 10.26 19.34 17.32
CA ASP A 81 11.19 19.45 18.44
C ASP A 81 10.71 20.49 19.47
N ARG A 82 10.13 21.62 19.02
CA ARG A 82 9.48 22.59 19.91
C ARG A 82 8.30 21.98 20.66
N SER A 83 7.45 21.21 19.98
CA SER A 83 6.31 20.54 20.61
C SER A 83 6.77 19.50 21.64
N TRP A 84 7.83 18.77 21.31
CA TRP A 84 8.42 17.73 22.14
C TRP A 84 9.01 18.29 23.43
N LEU A 85 9.86 19.32 23.32
CA LEU A 85 10.46 19.96 24.50
C LEU A 85 9.40 20.59 25.40
N LYS A 86 8.32 21.14 24.84
CA LYS A 86 7.18 21.63 25.62
C LYS A 86 6.47 20.51 26.37
N LEU A 87 6.30 19.35 25.74
CA LEU A 87 5.69 18.19 26.39
C LEU A 87 6.57 17.69 27.54
N LEU A 88 7.87 17.49 27.29
CA LEU A 88 8.83 17.07 28.32
C LEU A 88 8.90 18.05 29.48
N ARG A 89 8.83 19.35 29.20
CA ARG A 89 8.78 20.37 30.25
C ARG A 89 7.55 20.19 31.14
N LYS A 90 6.37 19.99 30.54
CA LYS A 90 5.13 19.73 31.30
C LYS A 90 5.23 18.47 32.14
N THR A 91 5.76 17.37 31.59
CA THR A 91 5.93 16.13 32.34
C THR A 91 6.89 16.31 33.51
N ARG A 92 7.97 17.08 33.32
CA ARG A 92 8.91 17.42 34.38
C ARG A 92 8.27 18.27 35.48
N ASP A 93 7.49 19.29 35.10
CA ASP A 93 6.76 20.12 36.06
C ASP A 93 5.72 19.29 36.86
N LEU A 94 5.06 18.31 36.21
CA LEU A 94 4.17 17.36 36.89
C LEU A 94 4.92 16.41 37.83
N GLU A 95 6.09 15.92 37.43
CA GLU A 95 6.95 15.10 38.29
C GLU A 95 7.35 15.87 39.56
N ASP A 96 7.74 17.15 39.41
CA ASP A 96 8.04 18.06 40.52
C ASP A 96 6.85 18.21 41.48
N GLU A 97 5.64 18.38 40.95
CA GLU A 97 4.42 18.54 41.75
C GLU A 97 4.01 17.25 42.48
N VAL A 98 4.11 16.10 41.82
CA VAL A 98 3.70 14.80 42.35
C VAL A 98 4.71 14.26 43.37
N MET A 99 6.01 14.48 43.14
CA MET A 99 7.08 13.90 43.96
C MET A 99 7.61 14.82 45.06
N LYS A 100 7.06 16.03 45.23
CA LYS A 100 7.49 17.03 46.21
C LYS A 100 7.59 16.52 47.66
N ASP A 101 6.74 15.56 48.02
CA ASP A 101 6.63 15.05 49.40
C ASP A 101 7.52 13.81 49.64
N VAL A 102 8.24 13.33 48.61
CA VAL A 102 9.09 12.13 48.69
C VAL A 102 10.52 12.53 49.10
N PRO A 103 11.04 12.04 50.23
CA PRO A 103 12.37 12.43 50.71
C PRO A 103 13.47 11.90 49.78
N GLY A 104 14.39 12.79 49.38
CA GLY A 104 15.53 12.45 48.53
C GLY A 104 15.19 12.33 47.03
N TRP A 105 13.94 12.59 46.63
CA TRP A 105 13.61 12.66 45.21
C TRP A 105 14.20 13.92 44.58
N LYS A 106 14.84 13.75 43.42
CA LYS A 106 15.34 14.83 42.59
C LYS A 106 14.90 14.58 41.15
N THR A 107 14.12 15.51 40.62
CA THR A 107 13.43 15.37 39.35
C THR A 107 14.37 15.12 38.17
N GLY A 108 14.06 14.10 37.39
CA GLY A 108 14.89 13.61 36.28
C GLY A 108 16.13 12.81 36.71
N THR A 109 16.22 12.40 37.97
CA THR A 109 17.22 11.45 38.46
C THR A 109 16.54 10.37 39.27
N TRP A 110 17.15 9.19 39.37
CA TRP A 110 16.69 8.14 40.26
C TRP A 110 17.21 8.40 41.67
N TYR A 111 16.41 9.08 42.51
CA TYR A 111 16.80 9.44 43.89
C TYR A 111 18.18 10.13 44.00
N GLY A 112 18.50 11.01 43.04
CA GLY A 112 19.78 11.73 42.98
C GLY A 112 20.85 11.06 42.12
N GLU A 113 20.67 9.80 41.71
CA GLU A 113 21.56 9.11 40.78
C GLU A 113 21.13 9.31 39.32
N PRO A 114 22.07 9.53 38.38
CA PRO A 114 21.71 9.60 36.97
C PRO A 114 21.24 8.23 36.47
N VAL A 115 20.16 8.21 35.68
CA VAL A 115 19.60 6.97 35.10
C VAL A 115 20.60 6.30 34.16
N TYR A 116 21.40 7.09 33.43
CA TYR A 116 22.43 6.61 32.51
C TYR A 116 23.83 7.04 32.95
N PHE A 117 24.65 6.08 33.39
CA PHE A 117 26.02 6.35 33.85
C PHE A 117 27.01 6.62 32.71
N THR A 118 26.80 6.04 31.52
CA THR A 118 27.75 6.10 30.40
C THR A 118 27.55 7.31 29.48
N LEU A 119 26.42 8.00 29.62
CA LEU A 119 25.97 9.02 28.67
C LEU A 119 26.67 10.38 28.90
N GLY A 120 27.02 10.70 30.15
CA GLY A 120 27.54 12.01 30.55
C GLY A 120 26.48 13.11 30.33
N ASP A 121 26.91 14.25 29.79
CA ASP A 121 26.06 15.43 29.55
C ASP A 121 25.29 15.39 28.22
N LYS A 122 25.27 14.25 27.52
CA LYS A 122 24.58 14.14 26.23
C LYS A 122 23.06 14.01 26.44
N TRP A 123 22.30 14.51 25.47
CA TRP A 123 20.86 14.32 25.43
C TRP A 123 20.50 12.86 25.17
N TRP A 124 19.49 12.37 25.88
CA TRP A 124 18.82 11.11 25.60
C TRP A 124 17.33 11.38 25.42
N ASP A 125 16.76 10.89 24.32
CA ASP A 125 15.32 10.98 24.10
C ASP A 125 14.59 9.95 24.98
N PRO A 126 13.71 10.39 25.89
CA PRO A 126 12.96 9.49 26.74
C PRO A 126 12.01 8.63 25.92
N ALA A 127 11.72 7.43 26.42
CA ALA A 127 10.85 6.50 25.73
C ALA A 127 9.39 6.98 25.78
N TYR A 128 8.59 6.59 24.78
CA TYR A 128 7.19 7.01 24.67
C TYR A 128 6.37 6.69 25.93
N PHE A 129 6.58 5.54 26.56
CA PHE A 129 5.85 5.15 27.77
C PHE A 129 6.20 6.00 29.00
N GLU A 130 7.39 6.60 29.06
CA GLU A 130 7.82 7.46 30.17
C GLU A 130 7.07 8.78 30.15
N ILE A 131 6.88 9.34 28.96
CA ILE A 131 6.25 10.65 28.76
C ILE A 131 4.73 10.53 28.90
N PHE A 132 4.16 9.46 28.36
CA PHE A 132 2.72 9.20 28.38
C PHE A 132 2.24 8.48 29.66
N ALA A 133 3.10 8.31 30.68
CA ALA A 133 2.76 7.58 31.90
C ALA A 133 1.55 8.18 32.65
N HIS A 134 1.38 9.50 32.60
CA HIS A 134 0.28 10.23 33.24
C HIS A 134 -0.91 10.52 32.31
N SER A 135 -0.82 10.06 31.06
CA SER A 135 -1.87 10.28 30.05
C SER A 135 -2.93 9.17 30.08
N GLU A 136 -4.06 9.39 29.40
CA GLU A 136 -5.09 8.35 29.29
C GLU A 136 -4.55 7.11 28.59
N HIS A 137 -5.00 5.92 29.02
CA HIS A 137 -4.61 4.67 28.39
C HIS A 137 -4.95 4.68 26.88
N GLY A 138 -3.92 4.50 26.04
CA GLY A 138 -4.06 4.53 24.58
C GLY A 138 -3.87 5.91 23.93
N GLN A 139 -3.75 6.99 24.71
CA GLN A 139 -3.41 8.32 24.18
C GLN A 139 -2.04 8.31 23.48
N TRP A 140 -1.09 7.55 24.03
CA TRP A 140 0.21 7.32 23.40
C TRP A 140 0.07 6.79 21.97
N ALA A 141 -0.84 5.84 21.68
CA ALA A 141 -0.97 5.26 20.35
C ALA A 141 -1.51 6.28 19.32
N LYS A 142 -2.38 7.18 19.80
CA LYS A 142 -2.94 8.29 19.00
C LYS A 142 -1.88 9.34 18.70
N GLU A 143 -1.11 9.77 19.70
CA GLU A 143 -0.16 10.88 19.56
C GLU A 143 1.24 10.45 19.06
N HIS A 144 1.75 9.29 19.48
CA HIS A 144 3.10 8.82 19.13
C HIS A 144 3.29 8.62 17.63
N THR A 145 2.24 8.17 16.95
CA THR A 145 2.34 7.91 15.51
C THR A 145 2.28 9.18 14.68
N TRP A 146 2.01 10.35 15.29
CA TRP A 146 1.75 11.64 14.63
C TRP A 146 0.88 11.46 13.37
N ARG A 147 0.03 10.43 13.37
CA ARG A 147 -0.84 10.11 12.26
C ARG A 147 -1.81 11.25 12.17
N HIS A 148 -2.17 11.62 10.94
CA HIS A 148 -3.25 12.57 10.72
C HIS A 148 -4.43 12.18 11.61
N HIS A 149 -4.69 12.98 12.65
CA HIS A 149 -5.90 12.82 13.43
C HIS A 149 -7.05 12.93 12.44
N SER A 150 -8.02 12.01 12.53
CA SER A 150 -9.21 12.04 11.67
C SER A 150 -9.89 13.40 11.69
N ASP A 151 -9.73 14.12 12.79
CA ASP A 151 -10.27 15.45 13.07
C ASP A 151 -9.78 16.51 12.07
N TYR A 152 -8.60 16.32 11.47
CA TYR A 152 -8.06 17.21 10.42
C TYR A 152 -8.27 16.65 9.00
N SER A 153 -8.77 15.42 8.87
CA SER A 153 -9.03 14.83 7.56
C SER A 153 -10.37 15.34 7.02
N ALA A 154 -10.39 15.69 5.73
CA ALA A 154 -11.64 15.96 5.03
C ALA A 154 -12.59 14.76 5.18
N PRO A 155 -13.93 14.98 5.24
CA PRO A 155 -14.89 13.90 5.41
C PRO A 155 -14.64 12.81 4.36
N LYS A 156 -14.36 11.60 4.84
CA LYS A 156 -13.97 10.48 3.99
C LYS A 156 -15.22 9.95 3.30
N PHE A 157 -15.05 9.36 2.12
CA PHE A 157 -16.20 8.91 1.31
C PHE A 157 -17.11 7.90 2.05
N TYR A 158 -16.58 7.18 3.03
CA TYR A 158 -17.30 6.20 3.85
C TYR A 158 -17.97 6.78 5.10
N ASP A 159 -17.66 8.01 5.52
CA ASP A 159 -18.27 8.62 6.71
C ASP A 159 -19.78 8.82 6.55
N LYS A 160 -20.26 8.94 5.30
CA LYS A 160 -21.70 8.98 4.98
C LYS A 160 -22.44 7.67 5.31
N TRP A 161 -21.73 6.55 5.29
CA TRP A 161 -22.33 5.20 5.33
C TRP A 161 -22.14 4.51 6.68
N ILE A 162 -21.19 4.97 7.49
CA ILE A 162 -20.92 4.40 8.82
C ILE A 162 -21.77 5.17 9.85
N PRO A 163 -22.71 4.50 10.55
CA PRO A 163 -23.47 5.12 11.63
C PRO A 163 -22.55 5.65 12.75
N ALA A 164 -22.87 6.80 13.32
CA ALA A 164 -22.07 7.43 14.38
C ALA A 164 -21.82 6.51 15.60
N SER A 165 -22.75 5.58 15.88
CA SER A 165 -22.61 4.59 16.94
C SER A 165 -21.49 3.58 16.72
N ILE A 166 -21.15 3.31 15.45
CA ILE A 166 -20.08 2.37 15.04
C ILE A 166 -18.78 3.14 14.79
N ALA A 167 -18.86 4.35 14.21
CA ALA A 167 -17.71 5.17 13.86
C ALA A 167 -16.72 5.37 15.03
N LYS A 168 -17.24 5.55 16.26
CA LYS A 168 -16.44 5.73 17.49
C LYS A 168 -15.50 4.57 17.87
N TYR A 169 -15.64 3.40 17.25
CA TYR A 169 -14.82 2.22 17.55
C TYR A 169 -13.84 1.88 16.41
N ILE A 170 -14.00 2.49 15.24
CA ILE A 170 -13.17 2.22 14.06
C ILE A 170 -11.97 3.18 14.02
N TRP A 171 -12.14 4.40 14.54
CA TRP A 171 -11.17 5.49 14.48
C TRP A 171 -10.86 6.03 15.87
#